data_AF-A0A379E3J5-F1
#
_entry.id   AF-A0A379E3J5-F1
#
_cell.length_a   1.000
_cell.length_b   1.000
_cell.length_c   1.000
_cell.angle_alpha   90.00
_cell.angle_beta   90.00
_cell.angle_gamma   90.00
#
_symmetry.space_group_name_H-M   'P 1'
#
loop_
_entity.id
_entity.type
_entity.pdbx_description
1 polymer ?
#
loop_
_entity_poly.entity_id
_entity_poly.type
_entity_poly.pdbx_seq_one_letter_code
_entity_poly.pdbx_strand_id
1 'polypeptide(L)'
;MWNKPYSLKEGTAIVIGLLATGTLLQVVMGPLEWRVFAWPANIITLVLFVLALVAVFMLRRQSYLCRFMTTMQAAVPAIAAAAMLTLVMGITRQAAEDTNSSDPIGLTKMLNFWPFILVYLWMTAIVGEVALNQIAHFSWRRLPTLTSHTGLFLVLACGTLGSADMLRVKMYCETGQPEWRGLDAFGNVHHLPVAIQLEKFTIDEYPPKLMIINKQGQPLPQEKPENLLVEKNMRTGQLLDCKIEILKRIDNAVPVMLSKMIGKMPEGMMANIRMDSLGQARNKKGYTATDAPGSACALFVKVTTGGNPNGNHATALTRRRRHTITGWVTSGSYLFPFQAIQLADGRMLAMPNREPRRFASLVDIYTQSGQNIRTEIEVNRPFAIEGWKIYQLSYNEQMGKWSNLSVFELVKDPWLPVVYIGIFMLLFGAVGMFLTASRKKEEKL
;
A
#
# COMPACT_ATOMS: atom_id res chain seq x y z
N MET A 1 -22.84 33.76 -29.84
CA MET A 1 -21.73 32.97 -29.26
C MET A 1 -21.51 31.66 -30.01
N TRP A 2 -21.82 31.60 -31.32
CA TRP A 2 -21.65 30.40 -32.16
C TRP A 2 -21.19 30.82 -33.56
N ASN A 3 -20.29 31.80 -33.61
CA ASN A 3 -19.81 32.35 -34.87
C ASN A 3 -18.67 31.47 -35.37
N LYS A 4 -18.71 31.08 -36.64
CA LYS A 4 -17.67 30.25 -37.26
C LYS A 4 -16.47 31.15 -37.63
N PRO A 5 -15.22 30.75 -37.38
CA PRO A 5 -14.81 29.54 -36.66
C PRO A 5 -15.00 29.65 -35.14
N TYR A 6 -15.41 28.57 -34.48
CA TYR A 6 -15.51 28.50 -33.02
C TYR A 6 -14.15 28.72 -32.38
N SER A 7 -14.17 29.49 -31.30
CA SER A 7 -13.02 29.94 -30.54
C SER A 7 -12.96 29.24 -29.17
N LEU A 8 -12.03 29.69 -28.32
CA LEU A 8 -11.99 29.27 -26.92
C LEU A 8 -13.28 29.61 -26.16
N LYS A 9 -14.03 30.64 -26.56
CA LYS A 9 -15.30 31.00 -25.92
C LYS A 9 -16.32 29.88 -26.05
N GLU A 10 -16.48 29.34 -27.26
CA GLU A 10 -17.36 28.22 -27.56
C GLU A 10 -16.91 26.94 -26.84
N GLY A 11 -15.60 26.64 -26.84
CA GLY A 11 -15.06 25.50 -26.09
C GLY A 11 -15.32 25.58 -24.59
N THR A 12 -15.09 26.74 -23.99
CA THR A 12 -15.39 26.99 -22.57
C THR A 12 -16.89 26.88 -22.29
N ALA A 13 -17.75 27.41 -23.18
CA ALA A 13 -19.19 27.30 -23.03
C ALA A 13 -19.68 25.84 -23.05
N ILE A 14 -19.12 24.99 -23.93
CA ILE A 14 -19.43 23.55 -23.97
C ILE A 14 -19.06 22.89 -22.63
N VAL A 15 -17.86 23.15 -22.12
CA VAL A 15 -17.39 22.56 -20.86
C VAL A 15 -18.20 23.03 -19.66
N ILE A 16 -18.53 24.32 -19.57
CA ILE A 16 -19.45 24.85 -18.54
C ILE A 16 -20.82 24.16 -18.64
N GLY A 17 -21.32 23.98 -19.86
CA GLY A 17 -22.56 23.24 -20.12
C GLY A 17 -22.50 21.79 -19.62
N LEU A 18 -21.39 21.08 -19.84
CA LEU A 18 -21.17 19.73 -19.34
C LEU A 18 -21.10 19.69 -17.80
N LEU A 19 -20.44 20.66 -17.16
CA LEU A 19 -20.39 20.76 -15.70
C LEU A 19 -21.79 21.00 -15.11
N ALA A 20 -22.55 21.93 -15.69
CA ALA A 20 -23.91 22.22 -15.25
C ALA A 20 -24.84 21.02 -15.45
N THR A 21 -24.78 20.38 -16.62
CA THR A 21 -25.56 19.18 -16.95
C THR A 21 -25.19 18.02 -16.02
N GLY A 22 -23.90 17.81 -15.78
CA GLY A 22 -23.43 16.78 -14.85
C GLY A 22 -23.91 17.04 -13.42
N THR A 23 -23.94 18.31 -12.99
CA THR A 23 -24.40 18.65 -11.65
C THR A 23 -25.90 18.38 -11.53
N LEU A 24 -26.67 18.71 -12.57
CA LEU A 24 -28.09 18.39 -12.62
C LEU A 24 -28.32 16.87 -12.57
N LEU A 25 -27.57 16.08 -13.37
CA LEU A 25 -27.64 14.62 -13.33
C LEU A 25 -27.30 14.07 -11.94
N GLN A 26 -26.27 14.62 -11.28
CA GLN A 26 -25.90 14.23 -9.93
C GLN A 26 -27.03 14.46 -8.92
N VAL A 27 -27.71 15.60 -9.00
CA VAL A 27 -28.82 15.92 -8.09
C VAL A 27 -30.04 15.02 -8.34
N VAL A 28 -30.30 14.66 -9.60
CA VAL A 28 -31.50 13.93 -9.99
C VAL A 28 -31.32 12.40 -9.87
N MET A 29 -30.17 11.87 -10.26
CA MET A 29 -29.89 10.43 -10.35
C MET A 29 -28.95 9.92 -9.25
N GLY A 30 -28.25 10.82 -8.55
CA GLY A 30 -27.18 10.43 -7.63
C GLY A 30 -25.88 10.03 -8.34
N PRO A 31 -24.90 9.48 -7.60
CA PRO A 31 -23.62 9.03 -8.15
C PRO A 31 -23.79 7.85 -9.13
N LEU A 32 -22.94 7.78 -10.14
CA LEU A 32 -22.95 6.65 -11.09
C LEU A 32 -22.39 5.38 -10.43
N GLU A 33 -23.12 4.28 -10.52
CA GLU A 33 -22.65 2.95 -10.12
C GLU A 33 -21.96 2.25 -11.29
N TRP A 34 -20.62 2.24 -11.34
CA TRP A 34 -19.87 1.66 -12.46
C TRP A 34 -20.15 0.19 -12.74
N ARG A 35 -20.67 -0.57 -11.76
CA ARG A 35 -21.03 -1.98 -11.92
C ARG A 35 -22.06 -2.23 -13.03
N VAL A 36 -22.86 -1.23 -13.43
CA VAL A 36 -23.77 -1.36 -14.59
C VAL A 36 -23.02 -1.55 -15.91
N PHE A 37 -21.74 -1.17 -15.97
CA PHE A 37 -20.85 -1.38 -17.10
C PHE A 37 -19.98 -2.64 -16.96
N ALA A 38 -20.17 -3.47 -15.94
CA ALA A 38 -19.45 -4.74 -15.85
C ALA A 38 -19.74 -5.64 -17.07
N TRP A 39 -18.85 -6.59 -17.33
CA TRP A 39 -18.95 -7.51 -18.47
C TRP A 39 -20.37 -8.11 -18.61
N PRO A 40 -20.97 -8.11 -19.82
CA PRO A 40 -20.43 -7.65 -21.11
C PRO A 40 -20.77 -6.19 -21.47
N ALA A 41 -21.35 -5.40 -20.56
CA ALA A 41 -21.84 -4.06 -20.89
C ALA A 41 -20.73 -3.06 -21.25
N ASN A 42 -19.56 -3.17 -20.64
CA ASN A 42 -18.38 -2.37 -20.97
C ASN A 42 -17.94 -2.52 -22.42
N ILE A 43 -17.81 -3.74 -22.94
CA ILE A 43 -17.34 -3.95 -24.32
C ILE A 43 -18.37 -3.45 -25.32
N ILE A 44 -19.68 -3.62 -25.02
CA ILE A 44 -20.77 -3.05 -25.82
C ILE A 44 -20.65 -1.51 -25.83
N THR A 45 -20.45 -0.90 -24.66
CA THR A 45 -20.31 0.55 -24.52
C THR A 45 -19.08 1.07 -25.27
N LEU A 46 -17.94 0.37 -25.18
CA LEU A 46 -16.72 0.72 -25.90
C LEU A 46 -16.93 0.64 -27.43
N VAL A 47 -17.57 -0.42 -27.92
CA VAL A 47 -17.88 -0.57 -29.35
C VAL A 47 -18.81 0.54 -29.83
N LEU A 48 -19.89 0.83 -29.10
CA LEU A 48 -20.81 1.92 -29.44
C LEU A 48 -20.11 3.28 -29.41
N PHE A 49 -19.23 3.51 -28.44
CA PHE A 49 -18.45 4.74 -28.35
C PHE A 49 -17.49 4.90 -29.53
N VAL A 50 -16.77 3.84 -29.91
CA VAL A 50 -15.89 3.85 -31.10
C VAL A 50 -16.70 4.09 -32.38
N LEU A 51 -17.87 3.46 -32.54
CA LEU A 51 -18.76 3.70 -33.68
C LEU A 51 -19.24 5.17 -33.74
N ALA A 52 -19.56 5.76 -32.59
CA ALA A 52 -19.93 7.17 -32.51
C ALA A 52 -18.78 8.09 -32.94
N LEU A 53 -17.54 7.81 -32.52
CA LEU A 53 -16.36 8.56 -32.97
C LEU A 53 -16.14 8.41 -34.48
N VAL A 54 -16.28 7.20 -35.03
CA VAL A 54 -16.20 7.00 -36.49
C VAL A 54 -17.27 7.82 -37.23
N ALA A 55 -18.50 7.87 -36.72
CA ALA A 55 -19.57 8.68 -37.30
C ALA A 55 -19.26 10.18 -37.25
N VAL A 56 -18.80 10.69 -36.10
CA VAL A 56 -18.37 12.10 -35.93
C VAL A 56 -17.23 12.43 -36.89
N PHE A 57 -16.23 11.56 -36.99
CA PHE A 57 -15.12 11.69 -37.92
C PHE A 57 -15.58 11.76 -39.38
N MET A 58 -16.55 10.94 -39.80
CA MET A 58 -17.12 10.99 -41.16
C MET A 58 -17.88 12.30 -41.41
N LEU A 59 -18.66 12.75 -40.42
CA LEU A 59 -19.47 13.98 -40.51
C LEU A 59 -18.66 15.27 -40.40
N ARG A 60 -17.35 15.21 -40.10
CA ARG A 60 -16.48 16.40 -39.93
C ARG A 60 -16.42 17.32 -41.14
N ARG A 61 -16.64 16.80 -42.36
CA ARG A 61 -16.67 17.62 -43.58
C ARG A 61 -17.97 18.42 -43.70
N GLN A 62 -19.04 17.95 -43.07
CA GLN A 62 -20.38 18.52 -43.16
C GLN A 62 -20.73 19.37 -41.93
N SER A 63 -20.22 19.00 -40.74
CA SER A 63 -20.53 19.67 -39.47
C SER A 63 -19.33 20.44 -38.93
N TYR A 64 -19.55 21.73 -38.63
CA TYR A 64 -18.54 22.58 -38.01
C TYR A 64 -18.16 22.08 -36.60
N LEU A 65 -19.13 21.57 -35.82
CA LEU A 65 -18.91 21.03 -34.47
C LEU A 65 -18.00 19.79 -34.51
N CYS A 66 -18.25 18.86 -35.43
CA CYS A 66 -17.42 17.66 -35.59
C CYS A 66 -15.98 18.04 -36.00
N ARG A 67 -15.81 19.04 -36.87
CA ARG A 67 -14.47 19.57 -37.20
C ARG A 67 -13.80 20.23 -36.00
N PHE A 68 -14.57 20.98 -35.20
CA PHE A 68 -14.09 21.68 -34.00
C PHE A 68 -13.50 20.72 -32.94
N MET A 69 -14.03 19.50 -32.79
CA MET A 69 -13.48 18.52 -31.84
C MET A 69 -12.01 18.20 -32.03
N THR A 70 -11.48 18.34 -33.26
CA THR A 70 -10.06 18.09 -33.57
C THR A 70 -9.14 19.30 -33.34
N THR A 71 -9.65 20.41 -32.77
CA THR A 71 -8.88 21.65 -32.60
C THR A 71 -8.46 21.91 -31.17
N MET A 72 -7.42 22.74 -31.00
CA MET A 72 -6.93 23.16 -29.69
C MET A 72 -7.99 23.95 -28.89
N GLN A 73 -8.89 24.66 -29.58
CA GLN A 73 -9.97 25.41 -28.94
C GLN A 73 -10.98 24.50 -28.22
N ALA A 74 -11.16 23.26 -28.67
CA ALA A 74 -11.97 22.25 -27.98
C ALA A 74 -11.19 21.60 -26.82
N ALA A 75 -9.91 21.29 -27.05
CA ALA A 75 -9.08 20.54 -26.10
C ALA A 75 -8.70 21.35 -24.85
N VAL A 76 -8.28 22.61 -25.00
CA VAL A 76 -7.74 23.41 -23.87
C VAL A 76 -8.74 23.58 -22.73
N PRO A 77 -10.01 23.98 -22.97
CA PRO A 77 -11.00 24.09 -21.89
C PRO A 77 -11.30 22.75 -21.22
N ALA A 78 -11.35 21.65 -21.98
CA ALA A 78 -11.60 20.31 -21.44
C ALA A 78 -10.47 19.85 -20.52
N ILE A 79 -9.21 20.05 -20.93
CA ILE A 79 -8.02 19.75 -20.12
C ILE A 79 -8.01 20.62 -18.86
N ALA A 80 -8.29 21.92 -18.97
CA ALA A 80 -8.32 22.82 -17.82
C ALA A 80 -9.37 22.40 -16.78
N ALA A 81 -10.58 22.06 -17.23
CA ALA A 81 -11.64 21.58 -16.34
C ALA A 81 -11.31 20.22 -15.72
N ALA A 82 -10.78 19.27 -16.49
CA ALA A 82 -10.36 17.98 -15.96
C ALA A 82 -9.24 18.13 -14.91
N ALA A 83 -8.27 19.01 -15.16
CA ALA A 83 -7.20 19.32 -14.20
C ALA A 83 -7.75 19.96 -12.92
N MET A 84 -8.69 20.92 -13.04
CA MET A 84 -9.35 21.52 -11.89
C MET A 84 -10.13 20.49 -11.07
N LEU A 85 -10.91 19.62 -11.71
CA LEU A 85 -11.65 18.56 -11.01
C LEU A 85 -10.72 17.52 -10.39
N THR A 86 -9.60 17.19 -11.04
CA THR A 86 -8.57 16.31 -10.49
C THR A 86 -7.90 16.94 -9.27
N LEU A 87 -7.66 18.25 -9.28
CA LEU A 87 -7.18 18.99 -8.11
C LEU A 87 -8.18 18.90 -6.96
N VAL A 88 -9.47 19.10 -7.24
CA VAL A 88 -10.55 18.94 -6.24
C VAL A 88 -10.51 17.53 -5.65
N MET A 89 -10.42 16.50 -6.48
CA MET A 89 -10.27 15.10 -6.03
C MET A 89 -9.05 14.87 -5.13
N GLY A 90 -7.93 15.55 -5.41
CA GLY A 90 -6.70 15.44 -4.62
C GLY A 90 -6.73 16.18 -3.28
N ILE A 91 -7.53 17.25 -3.15
CA ILE A 91 -7.67 18.01 -1.89
C ILE A 91 -8.85 17.55 -1.03
N THR A 92 -9.81 16.82 -1.60
CA THR A 92 -10.92 16.24 -0.85
C THR A 92 -10.60 14.81 -0.41
N ARG A 93 -10.99 14.46 0.82
CA ARG A 93 -10.84 13.09 1.33
C ARG A 93 -11.77 12.17 0.55
N GLN A 94 -11.18 11.30 -0.29
CA GLN A 94 -11.93 10.31 -1.04
C GLN A 94 -12.42 9.18 -0.12
N ALA A 95 -13.67 8.77 -0.30
CA ALA A 95 -14.31 7.68 0.42
C ALA A 95 -13.81 6.32 -0.11
N ALA A 96 -13.78 5.31 0.76
CA ALA A 96 -13.50 3.95 0.34
C ALA A 96 -14.66 3.38 -0.49
N GLU A 97 -14.39 2.37 -1.30
CA GLU A 97 -15.34 1.81 -2.27
C GLU A 97 -16.64 1.31 -1.62
N ASP A 98 -16.52 0.68 -0.44
CA ASP A 98 -17.59 0.12 0.39
C ASP A 98 -18.41 1.15 1.17
N THR A 99 -17.91 2.37 1.30
CA THR A 99 -18.58 3.42 2.08
C THR A 99 -19.44 4.30 1.18
N ASN A 100 -20.62 4.74 1.64
CA ASN A 100 -21.42 5.72 0.89
C ASN A 100 -20.74 7.10 0.89
N SER A 101 -21.09 7.94 -0.10
CA SER A 101 -20.66 9.35 -0.10
C SER A 101 -21.09 10.01 1.21
N SER A 102 -20.13 10.60 1.93
CA SER A 102 -20.42 11.27 3.21
C SER A 102 -20.87 12.71 3.02
N ASP A 103 -20.71 13.26 1.82
CA ASP A 103 -21.15 14.60 1.45
C ASP A 103 -22.38 14.55 0.52
N PRO A 104 -23.28 15.55 0.59
CA PRO A 104 -24.51 15.56 -0.18
C PRO A 104 -24.31 15.84 -1.69
N ILE A 105 -23.14 16.33 -2.10
CA ILE A 105 -22.87 16.76 -3.47
C ILE A 105 -22.19 15.65 -4.29
N GLY A 106 -21.41 14.78 -3.64
CA GLY A 106 -20.67 13.66 -4.25
C GLY A 106 -19.16 13.89 -4.40
N LEU A 107 -18.58 14.92 -3.78
CA LEU A 107 -17.15 15.25 -3.88
C LEU A 107 -16.22 14.25 -3.16
N THR A 108 -16.78 13.42 -2.28
CA THR A 108 -16.06 12.31 -1.62
C THR A 108 -15.97 11.07 -2.50
N LYS A 109 -16.74 10.98 -3.59
CA LYS A 109 -16.66 9.92 -4.60
C LYS A 109 -16.52 10.53 -6.00
N MET A 110 -15.42 11.23 -6.25
CA MET A 110 -15.22 11.99 -7.50
C MET A 110 -15.26 11.14 -8.77
N LEU A 111 -14.85 9.87 -8.71
CA LEU A 111 -14.91 8.96 -9.86
C LEU A 111 -16.35 8.57 -10.24
N ASN A 112 -17.32 8.72 -9.33
CA ASN A 112 -18.74 8.48 -9.56
C ASN A 112 -19.53 9.79 -9.80
N PHE A 113 -18.85 10.94 -9.76
CA PHE A 113 -19.46 12.26 -9.83
C PHE A 113 -19.70 12.68 -11.29
N TRP A 114 -20.96 12.90 -11.68
CA TRP A 114 -21.33 13.14 -13.08
C TRP A 114 -20.59 14.27 -13.79
N PRO A 115 -20.32 15.45 -13.18
CA PRO A 115 -19.48 16.47 -13.82
C PRO A 115 -18.08 15.98 -14.20
N PHE A 116 -17.46 15.16 -13.33
CA PHE A 116 -16.16 14.54 -13.62
C PHE A 116 -16.28 13.59 -14.80
N ILE A 117 -17.28 12.72 -14.78
CA ILE A 117 -17.53 11.71 -15.83
C ILE A 117 -17.76 12.37 -17.19
N LEU A 118 -18.61 13.40 -17.27
CA LEU A 118 -18.94 14.07 -18.54
C LEU A 118 -17.75 14.82 -19.13
N VAL A 119 -16.97 15.53 -18.30
CA VAL A 119 -15.76 16.21 -18.77
C VAL A 119 -14.71 15.20 -19.24
N TYR A 120 -14.56 14.09 -18.51
CA TYR A 120 -13.63 13.03 -18.87
C TYR A 120 -14.05 12.29 -20.16
N LEU A 121 -15.35 12.01 -20.33
CA LEU A 121 -15.92 11.45 -21.55
C LEU A 121 -15.67 12.39 -22.74
N TRP A 122 -15.90 13.69 -22.57
CA TRP A 122 -15.65 14.70 -23.60
C TRP A 122 -14.17 14.78 -23.98
N MET A 123 -13.26 14.79 -22.99
CA MET A 123 -11.82 14.76 -23.24
C MET A 123 -11.43 13.48 -24.01
N THR A 124 -11.94 12.33 -23.58
CA THR A 124 -11.66 11.03 -24.23
C THR A 124 -12.17 11.04 -25.68
N ALA A 125 -13.33 11.64 -25.95
CA ALA A 125 -13.85 11.81 -27.29
C ALA A 125 -12.96 12.72 -28.16
N ILE A 126 -12.50 13.86 -27.64
CA ILE A 126 -11.55 14.75 -28.33
C ILE A 126 -10.27 14.00 -28.69
N VAL A 127 -9.68 13.27 -27.73
CA VAL A 127 -8.46 12.48 -27.96
C VAL A 127 -8.71 11.40 -29.01
N GLY A 128 -9.85 10.72 -28.96
CA GLY A 128 -10.29 9.73 -29.94
C GLY A 128 -10.41 10.30 -31.36
N GLU A 129 -11.05 11.46 -31.53
CA GLU A 129 -11.16 12.15 -32.82
C GLU A 129 -9.80 12.57 -33.38
N VAL A 130 -8.92 13.09 -32.51
CA VAL A 130 -7.55 13.45 -32.90
C VAL A 130 -6.74 12.22 -33.31
N ALA A 131 -6.90 11.10 -32.61
CA ALA A 131 -6.26 9.82 -32.97
C ALA A 131 -6.79 9.32 -34.32
N LEU A 132 -8.11 9.25 -34.52
CA LEU A 132 -8.73 8.84 -35.80
C LEU A 132 -8.26 9.71 -36.97
N ASN A 133 -8.16 11.03 -36.76
CA ASN A 133 -7.66 11.94 -37.79
C ASN A 133 -6.19 11.69 -38.16
N GLN A 134 -5.35 11.35 -37.18
CA GLN A 134 -3.95 11.01 -37.43
C GLN A 134 -3.79 9.63 -38.09
N ILE A 135 -4.64 8.66 -37.74
CA ILE A 135 -4.68 7.34 -38.39
C ILE A 135 -5.09 7.50 -39.87
N ALA A 136 -6.14 8.27 -40.15
CA ALA A 136 -6.65 8.47 -41.50
C ALA A 136 -5.68 9.24 -42.42
N HIS A 137 -4.82 10.09 -41.87
CA HIS A 137 -3.77 10.81 -42.60
C HIS A 137 -2.38 10.38 -42.12
N PHE A 138 -2.18 9.07 -42.04
CA PHE A 138 -0.97 8.47 -41.48
C PHE A 138 0.30 8.97 -42.19
N SER A 139 1.32 9.27 -41.39
CA SER A 139 2.66 9.60 -41.87
C SER A 139 3.68 9.15 -40.84
N TRP A 140 4.76 8.52 -41.30
CA TRP A 140 5.88 8.09 -40.45
C TRP A 140 6.48 9.22 -39.62
N ARG A 141 6.47 10.46 -40.13
CA ARG A 141 6.94 11.65 -39.39
C ARG A 141 6.06 12.00 -38.19
N ARG A 142 4.79 11.57 -38.19
CA ARG A 142 3.79 11.80 -37.12
C ARG A 142 3.57 10.55 -36.26
N LEU A 143 4.36 9.50 -36.45
CA LEU A 143 4.25 8.28 -35.65
C LEU A 143 4.30 8.57 -34.13
N PRO A 144 5.22 9.41 -33.61
CA PRO A 144 5.27 9.69 -32.17
C PRO A 144 4.02 10.38 -31.61
N THR A 145 3.43 11.31 -32.37
CA THR A 145 2.20 11.98 -31.94
C THR A 145 1.01 11.02 -32.01
N LEU A 146 0.94 10.17 -33.04
CA LEU A 146 -0.11 9.17 -33.20
C LEU A 146 -0.08 8.13 -32.08
N THR A 147 1.09 7.57 -31.76
CA THR A 147 1.25 6.59 -30.68
C THR A 147 0.88 7.18 -29.33
N SER A 148 1.25 8.44 -29.07
CA SER A 148 0.88 9.14 -27.84
C SER A 148 -0.64 9.32 -27.70
N HIS A 149 -1.33 9.83 -28.73
CA HIS A 149 -2.79 10.05 -28.66
C HIS A 149 -3.58 8.74 -28.62
N THR A 150 -3.14 7.72 -29.36
CA THR A 150 -3.76 6.39 -29.31
C THR A 150 -3.53 5.73 -27.95
N GLY A 151 -2.32 5.84 -27.40
CA GLY A 151 -2.00 5.36 -26.06
C GLY A 151 -2.84 6.06 -24.99
N LEU A 152 -2.99 7.39 -25.07
CA LEU A 152 -3.86 8.15 -24.18
C LEU A 152 -5.31 7.67 -24.28
N PHE A 153 -5.85 7.52 -25.49
CA PHE A 153 -7.21 7.03 -25.70
C PHE A 153 -7.43 5.66 -25.04
N LEU A 154 -6.50 4.73 -25.24
CA LEU A 154 -6.55 3.41 -24.62
C LEU A 154 -6.55 3.49 -23.10
N VAL A 155 -5.65 4.28 -22.50
CA VAL A 155 -5.59 4.45 -21.03
C VAL A 155 -6.89 5.02 -20.49
N LEU A 156 -7.42 6.11 -21.09
CA LEU A 156 -8.61 6.78 -20.58
C LEU A 156 -9.86 5.88 -20.75
N ALA A 157 -10.07 5.30 -21.93
CA ALA A 157 -11.26 4.50 -22.22
C ALA A 157 -11.23 3.15 -21.48
N CYS A 158 -10.13 2.41 -21.58
CA CYS A 158 -10.03 1.07 -20.99
C CYS A 158 -9.84 1.13 -19.47
N GLY A 159 -9.16 2.14 -18.95
CA GLY A 159 -9.04 2.34 -17.50
C GLY A 159 -10.39 2.64 -16.85
N THR A 160 -11.22 3.46 -17.51
CA THR A 160 -12.55 3.81 -17.01
C THR A 160 -13.51 2.63 -17.08
N LEU A 161 -13.70 2.05 -18.28
CA LEU A 161 -14.65 0.94 -18.46
C LEU A 161 -14.18 -0.37 -17.83
N GLY A 162 -12.85 -0.58 -17.76
CA GLY A 162 -12.27 -1.76 -17.14
C GLY A 162 -12.35 -1.75 -15.61
N SER A 163 -12.47 -0.58 -14.98
CA SER A 163 -12.66 -0.47 -13.53
C SER A 163 -13.89 -1.24 -13.03
N ALA A 164 -14.93 -1.36 -13.85
CA ALA A 164 -16.16 -2.11 -13.52
C ALA A 164 -15.95 -3.63 -13.46
N ASP A 165 -14.90 -4.16 -14.12
CA ASP A 165 -14.54 -5.59 -14.13
C ASP A 165 -13.44 -5.93 -13.12
N MET A 166 -12.86 -4.93 -12.45
CA MET A 166 -11.81 -5.16 -11.46
C MET A 166 -12.42 -5.81 -10.23
N LEU A 167 -12.03 -7.05 -9.95
CA LEU A 167 -12.45 -7.76 -8.75
C LEU A 167 -11.33 -7.71 -7.71
N ARG A 168 -11.63 -7.15 -6.55
CA ARG A 168 -10.74 -7.10 -5.38
C ARG A 168 -11.40 -7.80 -4.20
N VAL A 169 -10.76 -8.85 -3.72
CA VAL A 169 -11.27 -9.64 -2.59
C VAL A 169 -10.18 -9.94 -1.58
N LYS A 170 -10.56 -10.03 -0.31
CA LYS A 170 -9.69 -10.39 0.81
C LYS A 170 -9.90 -11.86 1.17
N MET A 171 -8.82 -12.62 1.25
CA MET A 171 -8.84 -14.02 1.65
C MET A 171 -8.12 -14.16 2.99
N TYR A 172 -8.78 -14.77 3.96
CA TYR A 172 -8.28 -14.96 5.33
C TYR A 172 -7.75 -16.39 5.44
N CYS A 173 -6.44 -16.57 5.31
CA CYS A 173 -5.81 -17.89 5.29
C CYS A 173 -5.26 -18.25 6.66
N GLU A 174 -5.85 -19.26 7.29
CA GLU A 174 -5.33 -19.83 8.53
C GLU A 174 -4.25 -20.88 8.24
N THR A 175 -3.31 -21.03 9.18
CA THR A 175 -2.21 -21.98 9.03
C THR A 175 -2.72 -23.42 8.85
N GLY A 176 -2.26 -24.08 7.78
CA GLY A 176 -2.58 -25.48 7.47
C GLY A 176 -3.96 -25.72 6.86
N GLN A 177 -4.75 -24.68 6.61
CA GLN A 177 -6.07 -24.80 5.99
C GLN A 177 -6.09 -24.13 4.61
N PRO A 178 -6.45 -24.85 3.53
CA PRO A 178 -6.73 -24.23 2.24
C PRO A 178 -7.97 -23.33 2.32
N GLU A 179 -7.85 -22.10 1.84
CA GLU A 179 -8.96 -21.15 1.70
C GLU A 179 -9.13 -20.74 0.23
N TRP A 180 -10.36 -20.64 -0.23
CA TRP A 180 -10.72 -20.23 -1.60
C TRP A 180 -11.87 -19.22 -1.65
N ARG A 181 -12.36 -18.81 -0.48
CA ARG A 181 -13.40 -17.80 -0.33
C ARG A 181 -12.75 -16.43 -0.16
N GLY A 182 -13.01 -15.55 -1.11
CA GLY A 182 -12.64 -14.13 -1.02
C GLY A 182 -13.84 -13.29 -0.58
N LEU A 183 -13.61 -12.33 0.32
CA LEU A 183 -14.60 -11.33 0.73
C LEU A 183 -14.37 -10.03 -0.04
N ASP A 184 -15.38 -9.53 -0.74
CA ASP A 184 -15.30 -8.20 -1.35
C ASP A 184 -15.43 -7.07 -0.32
N ALA A 185 -15.39 -5.82 -0.78
CA ALA A 185 -15.47 -4.66 0.08
C ALA A 185 -16.82 -4.56 0.85
N PHE A 186 -17.88 -5.17 0.33
CA PHE A 186 -19.21 -5.22 0.94
C PHE A 186 -19.42 -6.46 1.82
N GLY A 187 -18.40 -7.31 1.95
CA GLY A 187 -18.46 -8.55 2.72
C GLY A 187 -19.15 -9.71 2.00
N ASN A 188 -19.43 -9.61 0.70
CA ASN A 188 -19.98 -10.74 -0.05
C ASN A 188 -18.88 -11.77 -0.30
N VAL A 189 -19.26 -13.05 -0.20
CA VAL A 189 -18.35 -14.18 -0.42
C VAL A 189 -18.29 -14.52 -1.91
N HIS A 190 -17.08 -14.57 -2.46
CA HIS A 190 -16.77 -15.01 -3.81
C HIS A 190 -15.95 -16.30 -3.75
N HIS A 191 -16.42 -17.35 -4.43
CA HIS A 191 -15.64 -18.58 -4.60
C HIS A 191 -14.65 -18.41 -5.75
N LEU A 192 -13.36 -18.47 -5.45
CA LEU A 192 -12.31 -18.22 -6.41
C LEU A 192 -11.79 -19.52 -7.05
N PRO A 193 -11.25 -19.46 -8.28
CA PRO A 193 -10.60 -20.59 -8.93
C PRO A 193 -9.19 -20.87 -8.38
N VAL A 194 -8.74 -20.09 -7.39
CA VAL A 194 -7.44 -20.20 -6.72
C VAL A 194 -7.70 -20.37 -5.22
N ALA A 195 -7.09 -21.38 -4.63
CA ALA A 195 -7.05 -21.61 -3.19
C ALA A 195 -5.63 -21.35 -2.66
N ILE A 196 -5.53 -20.80 -1.45
CA ILE A 196 -4.27 -20.53 -0.77
C ILE A 196 -4.30 -21.22 0.58
N GLN A 197 -3.28 -22.01 0.87
CA GLN A 197 -3.02 -22.54 2.19
C GLN A 197 -1.82 -21.80 2.79
N LEU A 198 -1.99 -21.25 3.99
CA LEU A 198 -0.88 -20.66 4.72
C LEU A 198 -0.06 -21.76 5.39
N GLU A 199 1.21 -21.86 5.03
CA GLU A 199 2.15 -22.77 5.71
C GLU A 199 2.78 -22.10 6.92
N LYS A 200 3.26 -20.86 6.73
CA LYS A 200 3.90 -20.09 7.80
C LYS A 200 3.96 -18.61 7.47
N PHE A 201 3.51 -17.79 8.40
CA PHE A 201 3.80 -16.35 8.38
C PHE A 201 5.12 -16.07 9.11
N THR A 202 5.91 -15.14 8.57
CA THR A 202 7.21 -14.75 9.14
C THR A 202 7.41 -13.24 9.08
N ILE A 203 8.07 -12.72 10.11
CA ILE A 203 8.58 -11.34 10.14
C ILE A 203 10.08 -11.42 10.34
N ASP A 204 10.85 -10.88 9.40
CA ASP A 204 12.25 -10.57 9.66
C ASP A 204 12.30 -9.30 10.48
N GLU A 205 13.01 -9.30 11.60
CA GLU A 205 13.11 -8.16 12.50
C GLU A 205 14.55 -7.62 12.54
N TYR A 206 14.71 -6.30 12.66
CA TYR A 206 16.00 -5.69 12.97
C TYR A 206 16.53 -6.18 14.32
N PRO A 207 17.86 -6.14 14.58
CA PRO A 207 18.41 -6.47 15.88
C PRO A 207 17.72 -5.70 17.03
N PRO A 208 17.57 -6.29 18.22
CA PRO A 208 16.95 -5.62 19.36
C PRO A 208 17.73 -4.36 19.73
N LYS A 209 17.02 -3.32 20.16
CA LYS A 209 17.61 -2.06 20.62
C LYS A 209 17.44 -1.93 22.13
N LEU A 210 18.40 -1.36 22.83
CA LEU A 210 18.28 -1.00 24.23
C LEU A 210 18.19 0.52 24.36
N MET A 211 17.32 1.01 25.25
CA MET A 211 17.13 2.42 25.54
C MET A 211 16.98 2.66 27.04
N ILE A 212 17.33 3.86 27.51
CA ILE A 212 17.07 4.27 28.88
C ILE A 212 15.79 5.11 28.89
N ILE A 213 14.85 4.74 29.77
CA ILE A 213 13.59 5.43 29.98
C ILE A 213 13.52 6.05 31.38
N ASN A 214 12.79 7.15 31.52
CA ASN A 214 12.50 7.76 32.82
C ASN A 214 11.42 6.98 33.59
N LYS A 215 11.08 7.43 34.81
CA LYS A 215 10.02 6.82 35.64
C LYS A 215 8.63 6.87 34.99
N GLN A 216 8.43 7.81 34.07
CA GLN A 216 7.20 8.01 33.30
C GLN A 216 7.15 7.14 32.03
N GLY A 217 8.18 6.33 31.76
CA GLY A 217 8.27 5.45 30.60
C GLY A 217 8.72 6.13 29.30
N GLN A 218 9.16 7.39 29.36
CA GLN A 218 9.61 8.13 28.19
C GLN A 218 11.11 7.88 27.92
N PRO A 219 11.51 7.69 26.66
CA PRO A 219 12.91 7.49 26.29
C PRO A 219 13.77 8.74 26.52
N LEU A 220 15.05 8.54 26.81
CA LEU A 220 16.03 9.58 27.09
C LEU A 220 17.16 9.60 26.02
N PRO A 221 17.63 10.78 25.60
CA PRO A 221 17.02 12.12 25.80
C PRO A 221 15.65 12.23 25.10
N GLN A 222 14.75 13.05 25.63
CA GLN A 222 13.34 13.08 25.17
C GLN A 222 13.19 13.48 23.69
N GLU A 223 13.99 14.44 23.19
CA GLU A 223 13.88 14.90 21.80
C GLU A 223 14.50 13.93 20.79
N LYS A 224 15.62 13.31 21.16
CA LYS A 224 16.35 12.38 20.30
C LYS A 224 16.82 11.18 21.13
N PRO A 225 15.96 10.18 21.32
CA PRO A 225 16.30 8.97 22.07
C PRO A 225 17.59 8.32 21.58
N GLU A 226 18.51 8.08 22.50
CA GLU A 226 19.69 7.29 22.22
C GLU A 226 19.33 5.80 22.32
N ASN A 227 19.75 5.01 21.34
CA ASN A 227 19.46 3.59 21.26
C ASN A 227 20.75 2.81 21.00
N LEU A 228 20.92 1.70 21.72
CA LEU A 228 22.01 0.76 21.49
C LEU A 228 21.50 -0.44 20.69
N LEU A 229 21.92 -0.56 19.43
CA LEU A 229 21.61 -1.73 18.59
C LEU A 229 22.41 -2.93 19.07
N VAL A 230 21.74 -3.99 19.52
CA VAL A 230 22.37 -5.21 20.01
C VAL A 230 22.50 -6.22 18.89
N GLU A 231 23.63 -6.16 18.18
CA GLU A 231 23.98 -7.16 17.17
C GLU A 231 24.31 -8.53 17.79
N LYS A 232 24.32 -9.61 16.98
CA LYS A 232 24.47 -10.99 17.47
C LYS A 232 25.76 -11.22 18.27
N ASN A 233 26.85 -10.57 17.87
CA ASN A 233 28.19 -10.77 18.45
C ASN A 233 28.59 -9.64 19.41
N MET A 234 27.67 -8.71 19.71
CA MET A 234 27.95 -7.58 20.58
C MET A 234 28.03 -8.03 22.04
N ARG A 235 29.14 -7.74 22.72
CA ARG A 235 29.34 -8.05 24.15
C ARG A 235 29.26 -6.84 25.06
N THR A 236 29.60 -5.66 24.55
CA THR A 236 29.61 -4.41 25.32
C THR A 236 29.12 -3.26 24.46
N GLY A 237 28.42 -2.31 25.07
CA GLY A 237 28.06 -1.04 24.45
C GLY A 237 27.93 0.07 25.48
N GLN A 238 27.87 1.30 24.98
CA GLN A 238 27.62 2.48 25.79
C GLN A 238 26.25 3.01 25.43
N LEU A 239 25.49 3.45 26.45
CA LEU A 239 24.20 4.09 26.28
C LEU A 239 24.11 5.22 27.29
N LEU A 240 24.15 6.47 26.82
CA LEU A 240 24.33 7.65 27.68
C LEU A 240 25.55 7.48 28.60
N ASP A 241 25.36 7.68 29.91
CA ASP A 241 26.36 7.53 30.98
C ASP A 241 26.52 6.08 31.48
N CYS A 242 25.85 5.11 30.84
CA CYS A 242 25.81 3.72 31.26
C CYS A 242 26.63 2.81 30.34
N LYS A 243 27.55 2.03 30.91
CA LYS A 243 28.19 0.91 30.20
C LYS A 243 27.32 -0.34 30.33
N ILE A 244 26.95 -0.94 29.21
CA ILE A 244 26.12 -2.14 29.12
C ILE A 244 27.01 -3.31 28.68
N GLU A 245 27.03 -4.40 29.45
CA GLU A 245 27.68 -5.66 29.09
C GLU A 245 26.59 -6.72 28.89
N ILE A 246 26.54 -7.33 27.70
CA ILE A 246 25.58 -8.37 27.34
C ILE A 246 26.18 -9.72 27.77
N LEU A 247 25.62 -10.30 28.82
CA LEU A 247 26.09 -11.56 29.40
C LEU A 247 25.46 -12.77 28.71
N LYS A 248 24.20 -12.66 28.31
CA LYS A 248 23.47 -13.71 27.58
C LYS A 248 22.41 -13.10 26.66
N ARG A 249 22.24 -13.68 25.48
CA ARG A 249 21.19 -13.33 24.51
C ARG A 249 20.41 -14.59 24.14
N ILE A 250 19.08 -14.48 24.14
CA ILE A 250 18.18 -15.52 23.65
C ILE A 250 17.14 -14.83 22.76
N ASP A 251 17.16 -15.11 21.46
CA ASP A 251 16.29 -14.42 20.48
C ASP A 251 14.82 -14.87 20.58
N ASN A 252 14.59 -16.16 20.86
CA ASN A 252 13.27 -16.72 21.09
C ASN A 252 13.23 -17.30 22.51
N ALA A 253 12.75 -16.50 23.46
CA ALA A 253 12.76 -16.83 24.87
C ALA A 253 11.36 -16.72 25.49
N VAL A 254 11.12 -17.55 26.51
CA VAL A 254 9.96 -17.43 27.40
C VAL A 254 10.42 -17.53 28.86
N PRO A 255 9.66 -16.97 29.82
CA PRO A 255 9.89 -17.20 31.23
C PRO A 255 10.00 -18.70 31.55
N VAL A 256 11.00 -19.11 32.34
CA VAL A 256 11.19 -20.53 32.71
C VAL A 256 9.94 -21.08 33.41
N MET A 257 9.24 -20.25 34.19
CA MET A 257 7.97 -20.61 34.82
C MET A 257 6.88 -20.91 33.77
N LEU A 258 6.79 -20.10 32.71
CA LEU A 258 5.85 -20.28 31.62
C LEU A 258 6.15 -21.53 30.80
N SER A 259 7.42 -21.77 30.45
CA SER A 259 7.85 -22.97 29.70
C SER A 259 7.41 -24.27 30.38
N LYS A 260 7.50 -24.34 31.72
CA LYS A 260 7.07 -25.52 32.50
C LYS A 260 5.55 -25.73 32.52
N MET A 261 4.79 -24.66 32.34
CA MET A 261 3.33 -24.70 32.26
C MET A 261 2.86 -25.07 30.86
N ILE A 262 3.48 -24.48 29.82
CA ILE A 262 3.17 -24.74 28.40
C ILE A 262 3.25 -26.23 28.07
N GLY A 263 4.32 -26.92 28.47
CA GLY A 263 4.50 -28.35 28.15
C GLY A 263 3.51 -29.31 28.82
N LYS A 264 2.61 -28.82 29.67
CA LYS A 264 1.62 -29.63 30.39
C LYS A 264 0.17 -29.27 30.05
N MET A 265 -0.06 -28.29 29.18
CA MET A 265 -1.40 -27.78 28.88
C MET A 265 -1.92 -28.28 27.51
N PRO A 266 -3.23 -28.58 27.41
CA PRO A 266 -3.88 -28.87 26.13
C PRO A 266 -3.84 -27.66 25.18
N GLU A 267 -3.73 -27.91 23.87
CA GLU A 267 -3.62 -26.87 22.84
C GLU A 267 -4.75 -25.84 22.88
N GLY A 268 -5.99 -26.26 23.16
CA GLY A 268 -7.14 -25.34 23.25
C GLY A 268 -7.08 -24.35 24.41
N MET A 269 -6.28 -24.61 25.46
CA MET A 269 -6.09 -23.68 26.59
C MET A 269 -4.91 -22.74 26.36
N MET A 270 -3.98 -23.10 25.46
CA MET A 270 -2.75 -22.35 25.20
C MET A 270 -3.02 -20.93 24.68
N ALA A 271 -4.09 -20.74 23.91
CA ALA A 271 -4.48 -19.43 23.37
C ALA A 271 -4.88 -18.39 24.45
N ASN A 272 -5.29 -18.86 25.63
CA ASN A 272 -5.75 -18.02 26.73
C ASN A 272 -4.68 -17.81 27.82
N ILE A 273 -3.51 -18.41 27.69
CA ILE A 273 -2.44 -18.24 28.68
C ILE A 273 -1.84 -16.86 28.52
N ARG A 274 -1.91 -16.07 29.60
CA ARG A 274 -1.18 -14.82 29.74
C ARG A 274 -0.57 -14.76 31.11
N MET A 275 0.75 -14.64 31.18
CA MET A 275 1.43 -14.31 32.42
C MET A 275 1.14 -12.85 32.75
N ASP A 276 0.74 -12.59 33.99
CA ASP A 276 0.53 -11.24 34.49
C ASP A 276 1.82 -10.65 35.09
N SER A 277 1.76 -9.38 35.50
CA SER A 277 2.90 -8.70 36.12
C SER A 277 3.38 -9.38 37.41
N LEU A 278 2.48 -10.02 38.17
CA LEU A 278 2.84 -10.76 39.38
C LEU A 278 3.60 -12.05 39.04
N GLY A 279 3.12 -12.81 38.05
CA GLY A 279 3.82 -13.98 37.53
C GLY A 279 5.21 -13.63 36.99
N GLN A 280 5.33 -12.49 36.33
CA GLN A 280 6.59 -11.96 35.84
C GLN A 280 7.53 -11.57 36.99
N ALA A 281 7.04 -10.86 38.01
CA ALA A 281 7.82 -10.50 39.20
C ALA A 281 8.31 -11.73 39.98
N ARG A 282 7.56 -12.84 39.94
CA ARG A 282 7.92 -14.12 40.55
C ARG A 282 8.88 -14.95 39.70
N ASN A 283 9.20 -14.54 38.47
CA ASN A 283 10.11 -15.28 37.57
C ASN A 283 11.59 -15.13 37.98
N LYS A 284 11.97 -15.73 39.11
CA LYS A 284 13.35 -15.72 39.62
C LYS A 284 14.32 -16.58 38.77
N LYS A 285 13.80 -17.47 37.93
CA LYS A 285 14.60 -18.40 37.10
C LYS A 285 14.97 -17.84 35.73
N GLY A 286 14.48 -16.64 35.38
CA GLY A 286 14.82 -15.96 34.13
C GLY A 286 14.14 -16.58 32.90
N TYR A 287 14.86 -16.64 31.78
CA TYR A 287 14.33 -17.03 30.49
C TYR A 287 15.06 -18.23 29.90
N THR A 288 14.31 -19.05 29.16
CA THR A 288 14.83 -20.22 28.42
C THR A 288 14.47 -20.11 26.94
N ALA A 289 15.30 -20.71 26.09
CA ALA A 289 15.05 -20.76 24.65
C ALA A 289 13.85 -21.67 24.34
N THR A 290 13.04 -21.27 23.36
CA THR A 290 11.95 -22.07 22.81
C THR A 290 11.57 -21.55 21.43
N ASP A 291 11.15 -22.41 20.51
CA ASP A 291 10.56 -22.01 19.23
C ASP A 291 9.03 -21.97 19.27
N ALA A 292 8.45 -22.12 20.46
CA ALA A 292 7.01 -22.02 20.65
C ALA A 292 6.48 -20.61 20.31
N PRO A 293 5.24 -20.53 19.78
CA PRO A 293 4.54 -19.28 19.58
C PRO A 293 4.55 -18.41 20.83
N GLY A 294 4.73 -17.10 20.64
CA GLY A 294 4.75 -16.11 21.71
C GLY A 294 6.09 -15.99 22.45
N SER A 295 7.16 -16.62 21.96
CA SER A 295 8.51 -16.34 22.44
C SER A 295 9.04 -15.01 21.89
N ALA A 296 9.86 -14.33 22.70
CA ALA A 296 10.42 -13.01 22.38
C ALA A 296 11.88 -12.90 22.83
N CYS A 297 12.57 -11.86 22.35
CA CYS A 297 13.98 -11.65 22.71
C CYS A 297 14.13 -11.38 24.21
N ALA A 298 15.10 -12.03 24.84
CA ALA A 298 15.50 -11.77 26.21
C ALA A 298 17.02 -11.62 26.30
N LEU A 299 17.46 -10.54 26.93
CA LEU A 299 18.86 -10.19 27.14
C LEU A 299 19.17 -10.20 28.64
N PHE A 300 20.18 -10.95 29.06
CA PHE A 300 20.75 -10.83 30.39
C PHE A 300 21.92 -9.86 30.33
N VAL A 301 21.77 -8.71 30.99
CA VAL A 301 22.70 -7.59 30.87
C VAL A 301 23.20 -7.13 32.22
N LYS A 302 24.42 -6.61 32.23
CA LYS A 302 25.05 -5.92 33.36
C LYS A 302 25.20 -4.45 32.99
N VAL A 303 24.56 -3.60 33.77
CA VAL A 303 24.59 -2.14 33.58
C VAL A 303 25.46 -1.52 34.65
N THR A 304 26.40 -0.68 34.25
CA THR A 304 27.26 0.08 35.17
C THR A 304 27.03 1.57 34.98
N THR A 305 26.48 2.23 36.00
CA THR A 305 26.22 3.67 36.01
C THR A 305 27.40 4.44 36.62
N GLY A 306 27.61 5.69 36.19
CA GLY A 306 28.65 6.56 36.75
C GLY A 306 30.06 6.36 36.18
N GLY A 307 30.18 5.90 34.92
CA GLY A 307 31.45 5.85 34.20
C GLY A 307 31.59 7.04 33.25
N ASN A 308 32.56 7.93 33.49
CA ASN A 308 32.96 8.93 32.49
C ASN A 308 33.65 8.18 31.32
N PRO A 309 33.14 8.24 30.07
CA PRO A 309 33.71 7.45 28.97
C PRO A 309 35.08 7.97 28.50
N ASN A 310 35.42 9.25 28.73
CA ASN A 310 36.56 9.93 28.09
C ASN A 310 37.59 10.54 29.06
N GLY A 311 37.64 10.13 30.33
CA GLY A 311 38.53 10.74 31.34
C GLY A 311 39.73 9.87 31.70
N ASN A 312 40.92 10.20 31.19
CA ASN A 312 42.19 9.56 31.58
C ASN A 312 42.65 9.83 33.04
N HIS A 313 41.83 10.42 33.89
CA HIS A 313 42.10 10.53 35.33
C HIS A 313 40.81 10.33 36.15
N ALA A 314 40.58 9.10 36.62
CA ALA A 314 39.58 8.83 37.64
C ALA A 314 40.15 9.18 39.02
N THR A 315 39.75 10.33 39.58
CA THR A 315 40.06 10.69 40.96
C THR A 315 39.40 9.71 41.94
N ALA A 316 40.01 9.46 43.09
CA ALA A 316 39.53 8.49 44.09
C ALA A 316 38.08 8.76 44.57
N LEU A 317 37.58 10.00 44.44
CA LEU A 317 36.20 10.38 44.74
C LEU A 317 35.16 9.93 43.69
N THR A 318 35.50 9.83 42.39
CA THR A 318 34.57 9.37 41.34
C THR A 318 34.34 7.86 41.38
N ARG A 319 35.27 7.09 41.97
CA ARG A 319 35.09 5.64 42.22
C ARG A 319 33.96 5.32 43.21
N ARG A 320 33.54 6.27 44.06
CA ARG A 320 32.60 6.02 45.19
C ARG A 320 31.11 5.93 44.81
N ARG A 321 30.72 6.17 43.55
CA ARG A 321 29.30 6.09 43.12
C ARG A 321 29.08 5.28 41.84
N ARG A 322 29.92 4.26 41.59
CA ARG A 322 29.68 3.31 40.50
C ARG A 322 28.70 2.25 41.00
N HIS A 323 27.50 2.21 40.43
CA HIS A 323 26.52 1.16 40.73
C HIS A 323 26.44 0.19 39.57
N THR A 324 26.52 -1.10 39.88
CA THR A 324 26.38 -2.18 38.91
C THR A 324 25.13 -2.97 39.22
N ILE A 325 24.26 -3.12 38.23
CA ILE A 325 23.00 -3.86 38.34
C ILE A 325 22.96 -4.89 37.21
N THR A 326 22.59 -6.12 37.55
CA THR A 326 22.47 -7.22 36.58
C THR A 326 21.04 -7.73 36.56
N GLY A 327 20.49 -7.94 35.37
CA GLY A 327 19.12 -8.41 35.24
C GLY A 327 18.76 -8.81 33.81
N TRP A 328 17.54 -9.30 33.66
CA TRP A 328 16.95 -9.60 32.35
C TRP A 328 16.18 -8.40 31.83
N VAL A 329 16.30 -8.15 30.53
CA VAL A 329 15.49 -7.20 29.76
C VAL A 329 14.79 -7.98 28.64
N THR A 330 13.49 -7.81 28.51
CA THR A 330 12.69 -8.37 27.40
C THR A 330 11.65 -7.35 26.92
N SER A 331 11.34 -7.35 25.63
CA SER A 331 10.21 -6.61 25.08
C SER A 331 8.85 -7.24 25.43
N GLY A 332 8.85 -8.50 25.89
CA GLY A 332 7.62 -9.25 26.13
C GLY A 332 6.98 -9.75 24.85
N SER A 333 5.79 -10.35 24.99
CA SER A 333 4.93 -10.81 23.91
C SER A 333 3.47 -10.83 24.38
N TYR A 334 2.57 -11.37 23.55
CA TYR A 334 1.18 -11.61 23.96
C TYR A 334 1.03 -12.65 25.09
N LEU A 335 2.09 -13.42 25.42
CA LEU A 335 2.08 -14.41 26.49
C LEU A 335 2.64 -13.91 27.82
N PHE A 336 3.52 -12.90 27.82
CA PHE A 336 4.15 -12.37 29.04
C PHE A 336 4.56 -10.91 28.87
N PRO A 337 4.49 -10.10 29.94
CA PRO A 337 4.74 -8.67 29.86
C PRO A 337 6.23 -8.38 29.63
N PHE A 338 6.51 -7.16 29.18
CA PHE A 338 7.88 -6.66 29.07
C PHE A 338 8.57 -6.63 30.44
N GLN A 339 9.91 -6.72 30.44
CA GLN A 339 10.72 -6.59 31.65
C GLN A 339 11.83 -5.57 31.41
N ALA A 340 11.91 -4.57 32.28
CA ALA A 340 12.97 -3.58 32.31
C ALA A 340 13.81 -3.72 33.58
N ILE A 341 15.03 -3.17 33.56
CA ILE A 341 15.90 -3.11 34.74
C ILE A 341 15.85 -1.70 35.31
N GLN A 342 15.41 -1.57 36.57
CA GLN A 342 15.48 -0.30 37.29
C GLN A 342 16.92 -0.01 37.72
N LEU A 343 17.41 1.17 37.37
CA LEU A 343 18.73 1.69 37.72
C LEU A 343 18.69 2.36 39.11
N ALA A 344 19.86 2.53 39.72
CA ALA A 344 19.98 3.09 41.07
C ALA A 344 19.47 4.54 41.21
N ASP A 345 19.47 5.30 40.10
CA ASP A 345 18.94 6.67 40.01
C ASP A 345 17.44 6.72 39.70
N GLY A 346 16.79 5.56 39.55
CA GLY A 346 15.38 5.43 39.25
C GLY A 346 15.01 5.49 37.76
N ARG A 347 15.99 5.64 36.84
CA ARG A 347 15.78 5.38 35.40
C ARG A 347 15.62 3.87 35.16
N MET A 348 15.19 3.46 33.97
CA MET A 348 15.10 2.04 33.62
C MET A 348 15.79 1.76 32.29
N LEU A 349 16.47 0.62 32.19
CA LEU A 349 16.92 0.07 30.91
C LEU A 349 15.82 -0.82 30.33
N ALA A 350 15.33 -0.48 29.15
CA ALA A 350 14.25 -1.18 28.47
C ALA A 350 14.66 -1.63 27.06
N MET A 351 13.96 -2.63 26.55
CA MET A 351 14.06 -3.10 25.17
C MET A 351 12.68 -2.96 24.52
N PRO A 352 12.47 -2.00 23.60
CA PRO A 352 11.23 -1.92 22.85
C PRO A 352 11.04 -3.15 21.94
N ASN A 353 9.83 -3.28 21.39
CA ASN A 353 9.55 -4.23 20.33
C ASN A 353 10.48 -4.00 19.14
N ARG A 354 10.87 -5.09 18.48
CA ARG A 354 11.77 -5.03 17.34
C ARG A 354 11.02 -4.49 16.13
N GLU A 355 11.70 -3.65 15.36
CA GLU A 355 11.15 -3.12 14.13
C GLU A 355 11.13 -4.23 13.04
N PRO A 356 10.01 -4.40 12.33
CA PRO A 356 9.93 -5.33 11.21
C PRO A 356 10.74 -4.80 10.01
N ARG A 357 11.38 -5.71 9.29
CA ARG A 357 12.16 -5.48 8.07
C ARG A 357 11.49 -6.07 6.84
N ARG A 358 10.89 -7.25 6.99
CA ARG A 358 10.23 -8.01 5.91
C ARG A 358 9.06 -8.77 6.52
N PHE A 359 7.93 -8.76 5.83
CA PHE A 359 6.78 -9.60 6.16
C PHE A 359 6.57 -10.55 5.00
N ALA A 360 6.48 -11.84 5.29
CA ALA A 360 6.37 -12.87 4.27
C ALA A 360 5.50 -14.04 4.73
N SER A 361 4.75 -14.60 3.80
CA SER A 361 3.94 -15.80 4.00
C SER A 361 4.41 -16.89 3.06
N LEU A 362 4.88 -17.99 3.62
CA LEU A 362 5.04 -19.23 2.89
C LEU A 362 3.66 -19.83 2.68
N VAL A 363 3.30 -20.08 1.42
CA VAL A 363 1.99 -20.57 1.03
C VAL A 363 2.10 -21.69 0.01
N ASP A 364 1.11 -22.56 0.02
CA ASP A 364 0.83 -23.48 -1.08
C ASP A 364 -0.41 -22.96 -1.82
N ILE A 365 -0.27 -22.75 -3.12
CA ILE A 365 -1.32 -22.21 -3.99
C ILE A 365 -1.83 -23.32 -4.89
N TYR A 366 -3.14 -23.53 -4.86
CA TYR A 366 -3.85 -24.52 -5.67
C TYR A 366 -4.75 -23.82 -6.69
N THR A 367 -4.80 -24.30 -7.92
CA THR A 367 -5.71 -23.77 -8.94
C THR A 367 -6.69 -24.82 -9.43
N GLN A 368 -7.84 -24.37 -9.94
CA GLN A 368 -8.81 -25.26 -10.61
C GLN A 368 -8.23 -25.96 -11.84
N SER A 369 -7.19 -25.40 -12.47
CA SER A 369 -6.47 -26.07 -13.56
C SER A 369 -5.56 -27.21 -13.09
N GLY A 370 -5.44 -27.43 -11.78
CA GLY A 370 -4.67 -28.52 -11.17
C GLY A 370 -3.23 -28.15 -10.82
N GLN A 371 -2.86 -26.87 -10.82
CA GLN A 371 -1.52 -26.44 -10.38
C GLN A 371 -1.43 -26.47 -8.86
N ASN A 372 -0.27 -26.89 -8.35
CA ASN A 372 0.10 -26.80 -6.93
C ASN A 372 1.49 -26.18 -6.84
N ILE A 373 1.58 -24.96 -6.29
CA ILE A 373 2.80 -24.17 -6.27
C ILE A 373 3.07 -23.72 -4.84
N ARG A 374 4.21 -24.17 -4.29
CA ARG A 374 4.77 -23.65 -3.05
C ARG A 374 5.57 -22.39 -3.31
N THR A 375 5.22 -21.28 -2.68
CA THR A 375 5.88 -20.00 -2.89
C THR A 375 5.85 -19.12 -1.64
N GLU A 376 6.65 -18.05 -1.63
CA GLU A 376 6.67 -17.05 -0.56
C GLU A 376 6.10 -15.74 -1.11
N ILE A 377 5.02 -15.24 -0.49
CA ILE A 377 4.42 -13.95 -0.83
C ILE A 377 4.90 -12.91 0.18
N GLU A 378 5.57 -11.87 -0.30
CA GLU A 378 6.09 -10.78 0.54
C GLU A 378 5.28 -9.49 0.35
N VAL A 379 5.30 -8.62 1.35
CA VAL A 379 4.80 -7.25 1.20
C VAL A 379 5.52 -6.55 0.04
N ASN A 380 4.75 -5.87 -0.81
CA ASN A 380 5.19 -5.21 -2.05
C ASN A 380 5.76 -6.12 -3.16
N ARG A 381 5.67 -7.45 -3.01
CA ARG A 381 6.03 -8.42 -4.07
C ARG A 381 4.85 -9.36 -4.33
N PRO A 382 3.85 -8.92 -5.12
CA PRO A 382 2.69 -9.76 -5.40
C PRO A 382 3.05 -10.99 -6.22
N PHE A 383 2.34 -12.09 -5.95
CA PHE A 383 2.42 -13.30 -6.76
C PHE A 383 1.29 -13.30 -7.81
N ALA A 384 1.60 -13.64 -9.06
CA ALA A 384 0.63 -13.63 -10.15
C ALA A 384 0.33 -15.05 -10.64
N ILE A 385 -0.94 -15.42 -10.72
CA ILE A 385 -1.40 -16.74 -11.18
C ILE A 385 -2.80 -16.66 -11.79
N GLU A 386 -3.00 -17.26 -12.98
CA GLU A 386 -4.31 -17.32 -13.66
C GLU A 386 -5.08 -15.98 -13.75
N GLY A 387 -4.35 -14.88 -13.96
CA GLY A 387 -4.91 -13.52 -14.05
C GLY A 387 -5.15 -12.84 -12.70
N TRP A 388 -4.91 -13.52 -11.57
CA TRP A 388 -4.93 -12.96 -10.23
C TRP A 388 -3.56 -12.43 -9.83
N LYS A 389 -3.54 -11.29 -9.15
CA LYS A 389 -2.40 -10.81 -8.37
C LYS A 389 -2.72 -10.93 -6.89
N ILE A 390 -1.87 -11.61 -6.13
CA ILE A 390 -2.05 -11.92 -4.72
C ILE A 390 -1.06 -11.07 -3.93
N TYR A 391 -1.58 -10.18 -3.09
CA TYR A 391 -0.81 -9.28 -2.24
C TYR A 391 -0.92 -9.71 -0.79
N GLN A 392 0.20 -9.73 -0.07
CA GLN A 392 0.19 -9.79 1.39
C GLN A 392 -0.39 -8.48 1.92
N LEU A 393 -1.58 -8.54 2.54
CA LEU A 393 -2.28 -7.35 3.04
C LEU A 393 -2.09 -7.17 4.55
N SER A 394 -2.35 -8.21 5.34
CA SER A 394 -2.35 -8.12 6.80
C SER A 394 -2.11 -9.48 7.45
N TYR A 395 -2.08 -9.50 8.78
CA TYR A 395 -1.86 -10.67 9.62
C TYR A 395 -2.46 -10.40 11.01
N ASN A 396 -2.47 -11.40 11.90
CA ASN A 396 -2.81 -11.17 13.30
C ASN A 396 -1.69 -10.39 14.03
N GLU A 397 -1.85 -9.08 14.13
CA GLU A 397 -0.89 -8.16 14.76
C GLU A 397 -0.63 -8.46 16.25
N GLN A 398 -1.63 -8.99 16.98
CA GLN A 398 -1.44 -9.33 18.39
C GLN A 398 -0.40 -10.45 18.57
N MET A 399 -0.35 -11.39 17.63
CA MET A 399 0.60 -12.50 17.64
C MET A 399 1.96 -12.15 17.02
N GLY A 400 2.05 -11.04 16.27
CA GLY A 400 3.28 -10.59 15.64
C GLY A 400 3.85 -11.64 14.68
N LYS A 401 5.15 -11.94 14.81
CA LYS A 401 5.84 -12.98 14.01
C LYS A 401 5.30 -14.40 14.19
N TRP A 402 4.42 -14.62 15.16
CA TRP A 402 3.77 -15.90 15.45
C TRP A 402 2.36 -16.01 14.88
N SER A 403 2.00 -15.11 13.96
CA SER A 403 0.69 -15.10 13.34
C SER A 403 0.32 -16.45 12.73
N ASN A 404 -0.86 -16.96 13.07
CA ASN A 404 -1.48 -18.13 12.46
C ASN A 404 -2.44 -17.76 11.32
N LEU A 405 -2.50 -16.47 10.96
CA LEU A 405 -3.41 -15.91 9.97
C LEU A 405 -2.63 -14.97 9.06
N SER A 406 -2.82 -15.12 7.76
CA SER A 406 -2.40 -14.13 6.76
C SER A 406 -3.61 -13.72 5.95
N VAL A 407 -3.76 -12.41 5.77
CA VAL A 407 -4.81 -11.84 4.94
C VAL A 407 -4.18 -11.46 3.61
N PHE A 408 -4.68 -12.06 2.54
CA PHE A 408 -4.25 -11.75 1.18
C PHE A 408 -5.30 -10.90 0.47
N GLU A 409 -4.87 -9.89 -0.27
CA GLU A 409 -5.71 -9.18 -1.22
C GLU A 409 -5.48 -9.78 -2.61
N LEU A 410 -6.52 -10.37 -3.19
CA LEU A 410 -6.50 -10.90 -4.54
C LEU A 410 -7.18 -9.91 -5.47
N VAL A 411 -6.46 -9.51 -6.51
CA VAL A 411 -6.93 -8.55 -7.52
C VAL A 411 -6.90 -9.21 -8.89
N LYS A 412 -8.03 -9.18 -9.60
CA LYS A 412 -8.13 -9.54 -11.01
C LYS A 412 -8.65 -8.36 -11.80
N ASP A 413 -7.88 -7.94 -12.79
CA ASP A 413 -8.24 -6.87 -13.72
C ASP A 413 -7.97 -7.35 -15.15
N PRO A 414 -9.02 -7.73 -15.91
CA PRO A 414 -8.90 -8.17 -17.29
C PRO A 414 -8.41 -7.09 -18.27
N TRP A 415 -8.59 -5.81 -17.94
CA TRP A 415 -8.30 -4.67 -18.80
C TRP A 415 -6.90 -4.11 -18.59
N LEU A 416 -6.26 -4.43 -17.46
CA LEU A 416 -4.91 -3.99 -17.11
C LEU A 416 -3.87 -4.20 -18.22
N PRO A 417 -3.84 -5.33 -18.97
CA PRO A 417 -2.91 -5.49 -20.09
C PRO A 417 -3.09 -4.43 -21.18
N VAL A 418 -4.34 -4.07 -21.53
CA VAL A 418 -4.65 -3.05 -22.54
C VAL A 418 -4.26 -1.66 -22.04
N VAL A 419 -4.51 -1.38 -20.75
CA VAL A 419 -4.07 -0.13 -20.12
C VAL A 419 -2.54 -0.01 -20.15
N TYR A 420 -1.80 -1.09 -19.86
CA TYR A 420 -0.34 -1.10 -19.95
C TYR A 420 0.16 -0.89 -21.37
N ILE A 421 -0.47 -1.49 -22.39
CA ILE A 421 -0.18 -1.18 -23.80
C ILE A 421 -0.33 0.33 -24.04
N GLY A 422 -1.43 0.94 -23.59
CA GLY A 422 -1.64 2.38 -23.70
C GLY A 422 -0.56 3.23 -23.02
N ILE A 423 -0.14 2.85 -21.79
CA ILE A 423 0.94 3.53 -21.06
C ILE A 423 2.28 3.41 -21.78
N PHE A 424 2.63 2.22 -22.30
CA PHE A 424 3.85 2.05 -23.07
C PHE A 424 3.81 2.87 -24.37
N MET A 425 2.67 2.91 -25.08
CA MET A 425 2.48 3.74 -26.27
C MET A 425 2.67 5.24 -25.96
N LEU A 426 2.16 5.71 -24.82
CA LEU A 426 2.39 7.07 -24.33
C LEU A 426 3.87 7.35 -24.11
N LEU A 427 4.59 6.46 -23.43
CA LEU A 427 6.03 6.59 -23.19
C LEU A 427 6.83 6.62 -24.50
N PHE A 428 6.57 5.67 -25.41
CA PHE A 428 7.23 5.64 -26.73
C PHE A 428 6.91 6.90 -27.56
N GLY A 429 5.66 7.36 -27.55
CA GLY A 429 5.26 8.60 -28.20
C GLY A 429 5.99 9.82 -27.63
N ALA A 430 6.08 9.93 -26.30
CA ALA A 430 6.78 11.02 -25.62
C ALA A 430 8.29 11.03 -25.96
N VAL A 431 8.96 9.88 -25.88
CA VAL A 431 10.38 9.75 -26.25
C VAL A 431 10.58 10.10 -27.73
N GLY A 432 9.72 9.60 -28.62
CA GLY A 432 9.80 9.90 -30.05
C GLY A 432 9.61 11.38 -30.38
N MET A 433 8.69 12.06 -29.70
CA MET A 433 8.48 13.51 -29.85
C MET A 433 9.71 14.30 -29.39
N PHE A 434 10.33 13.90 -28.28
CA PHE A 434 11.53 14.55 -27.76
C PHE A 434 12.72 14.42 -28.75
N LEU A 435 12.97 13.22 -29.27
CA LEU A 435 14.05 12.96 -30.23
C LEU A 435 13.85 13.70 -31.56
N THR A 436 12.61 13.75 -32.07
CA THR A 436 12.30 14.46 -33.32
C THR A 436 12.35 15.99 -33.18
N ALA A 437 12.03 16.52 -32.00
CA ALA A 437 12.19 17.95 -31.70
C ALA A 437 13.68 18.36 -31.67
N SER A 438 14.55 17.53 -31.10
CA SER A 438 16.00 17.78 -31.05
C SER A 438 16.65 17.76 -32.45
N ARG A 439 16.31 16.79 -33.30
CA ARG A 439 16.81 16.70 -34.69
C ARG A 439 16.49 17.93 -35.54
N LYS A 440 15.28 18.49 -35.38
CA LYS A 440 14.88 19.73 -36.08
C LYS A 440 15.67 20.96 -35.65
N LYS A 441 16.30 20.93 -34.48
CA LYS A 441 17.15 22.02 -33.96
C LYS A 441 18.57 21.91 -34.50
N GLU A 442 19.09 20.68 -34.65
CA GLU A 442 20.40 20.42 -35.28
C GLU A 442 20.40 20.72 -36.77
N GLU A 443 19.32 20.43 -37.51
CA GLU A 443 19.22 20.78 -38.95
C GLU A 443 19.09 22.29 -39.23
N LYS A 444 18.92 23.12 -38.19
CA LYS A 444 18.78 24.58 -38.30
C LYS A 444 20.00 25.37 -37.79
N LEU A 445 21.01 24.68 -37.26
CA LEU A 445 22.33 25.21 -36.89
C LEU A 445 23.32 24.87 -38.00
#